data_AF-A0A657PMI7-F1
#
_entry.id   AF-A0A657PMI7-F1
#
_cell.length_a   1.000
_cell.length_b   1.000
_cell.length_c   1.000
_cell.angle_alpha   90.00
_cell.angle_beta   90.00
_cell.angle_gamma   90.00
#
_symmetry.space_group_name_H-M   'P 1'
#
loop_
_entity.id
_entity.type
_entity.pdbx_description
1 polymer ?
#
loop_
_entity_poly.entity_id
_entity_poly.type
_entity_poly.pdbx_seq_one_letter_code
_entity_poly.pdbx_strand_id
1 'polypeptide(L)'
;AEAEFLAIVLVLVYVGAVMVLFLFVVMMLDIDVATMKAGFIRYLPVGLLVTLAMLIEIFLVVGADNFGLDKFPSPAPAAADYNNTESLGNVLYTAYMYQFELAAVILLVAIIAAIGLTLRKRSGTEVRQQDPSRQVKVKKGPDRVRLVKMEAQD
;
A
#
# COMPACT_ATOMS: atom_id res chain seq x y z
N ALA A 1 -23.80 10.75 16.81
CA ALA A 1 -23.75 9.72 15.75
C ALA A 1 -23.77 10.47 14.43
N GLU A 2 -22.60 10.80 13.90
CA GLU A 2 -22.44 11.76 12.80
C GLU A 2 -21.30 11.33 11.85
N ALA A 3 -20.87 10.06 11.92
CA ALA A 3 -19.70 9.54 11.18
C ALA A 3 -20.07 8.39 10.23
N GLU A 4 -21.31 8.35 9.74
CA GLU A 4 -21.83 7.27 8.89
C GLU A 4 -21.02 7.04 7.62
N PHE A 5 -20.69 8.12 6.90
CA PHE A 5 -19.83 8.07 5.72
C PHE A 5 -18.45 7.48 6.04
N LEU A 6 -17.81 7.99 7.10
CA LEU A 6 -16.49 7.53 7.51
C LEU A 6 -16.50 6.05 7.92
N ALA A 7 -17.56 5.59 8.61
CA ALA A 7 -17.72 4.19 8.99
C ALA A 7 -17.82 3.27 7.75
N ILE A 8 -18.60 3.67 6.75
CA ILE A 8 -18.71 2.90 5.49
C ILE A 8 -17.36 2.87 4.74
N VAL A 9 -16.70 4.03 4.62
CA VAL A 9 -15.39 4.11 3.96
C VAL A 9 -14.33 3.29 4.69
N LEU A 10 -14.34 3.26 6.02
CA LEU A 10 -13.42 2.45 6.82
C LEU A 10 -13.56 0.97 6.46
N VAL A 11 -14.80 0.45 6.40
CA VAL A 11 -15.03 -0.94 6.01
C VAL A 11 -14.59 -1.18 4.56
N LEU A 12 -14.98 -0.32 3.63
CA LEU A 12 -14.67 -0.49 2.21
C LEU A 12 -13.16 -0.49 1.95
N VAL A 13 -12.41 0.46 2.50
CA VAL A 13 -10.99 0.62 2.20
C VAL A 13 -10.14 -0.29 3.08
N TYR A 14 -10.34 -0.25 4.40
CA TYR A 14 -9.50 -1.00 5.32
C TYR A 14 -9.77 -2.49 5.22
N VAL A 15 -11.04 -2.89 5.37
CA VAL A 15 -11.41 -4.31 5.32
C VAL A 15 -11.48 -4.81 3.88
N GLY A 16 -12.07 -4.04 2.96
CA GLY A 16 -12.25 -4.48 1.58
C GLY A 16 -10.97 -4.48 0.75
N ALA A 17 -10.21 -3.38 0.72
CA ALA A 17 -9.02 -3.29 -0.12
C ALA A 17 -7.74 -3.73 0.60
N VAL A 18 -7.43 -3.14 1.76
CA VAL A 18 -6.14 -3.32 2.43
C VAL A 18 -6.00 -4.72 3.03
N MET A 19 -6.98 -5.18 3.82
CA MET A 19 -6.92 -6.51 4.43
C MET A 19 -6.92 -7.62 3.37
N VAL A 20 -7.74 -7.51 2.32
CA VAL A 20 -7.75 -8.52 1.24
C VAL A 20 -6.41 -8.57 0.51
N LEU A 21 -5.81 -7.41 0.17
CA LEU A 21 -4.46 -7.37 -0.42
C LEU A 21 -3.43 -8.01 0.51
N PHE A 22 -3.51 -7.72 1.81
CA PHE A 22 -2.60 -8.29 2.80
C PHE A 22 -2.75 -9.81 2.91
N LEU A 23 -3.99 -10.32 2.89
CA LEU A 23 -4.26 -11.76 2.90
C LEU A 23 -3.67 -12.45 1.67
N PHE A 24 -3.78 -11.87 0.48
CA PHE A 24 -3.12 -12.40 -0.72
C PHE A 24 -1.61 -12.49 -0.54
N VAL A 25 -0.98 -11.43 0.00
CA VAL A 25 0.47 -11.38 0.22
C VAL A 25 0.90 -12.42 1.24
N VAL A 26 0.21 -12.54 2.38
CA VAL A 26 0.54 -13.52 3.42
C VAL A 26 0.31 -14.95 2.93
N MET A 27 -0.70 -15.21 2.10
CA MET A 27 -0.92 -16.54 1.54
C MET A 27 0.14 -16.93 0.50
N MET A 28 0.64 -15.96 -0.28
CA MET A 28 1.69 -16.22 -1.27
C MET A 28 3.08 -16.38 -0.64
N LEU A 29 3.32 -15.77 0.52
CA LEU A 29 4.59 -15.83 1.23
C LEU A 29 4.57 -16.97 2.26
N ASP A 30 5.47 -17.93 2.12
CA ASP A 30 5.68 -18.96 3.14
C ASP A 30 6.50 -18.37 4.31
N ILE A 31 5.80 -17.76 5.27
CA ILE A 31 6.41 -17.09 6.43
C ILE A 31 6.49 -18.07 7.61
N ASP A 32 7.71 -18.40 8.04
CA ASP A 32 7.94 -19.17 9.27
C ASP A 32 7.75 -18.27 10.51
N VAL A 33 6.50 -18.22 10.97
CA VAL A 33 6.10 -17.47 12.18
C VAL A 33 6.69 -18.04 13.48
N ALA A 34 7.19 -19.29 13.48
CA ALA A 34 7.70 -19.93 14.69
C ALA A 34 9.11 -19.40 15.04
N THR A 35 9.98 -19.23 14.05
CA THR A 35 11.31 -18.66 14.25
C THR A 35 11.28 -17.17 14.59
N MET A 36 10.32 -16.40 14.04
CA MET A 36 10.10 -14.99 14.41
C MET A 36 9.67 -14.79 15.87
N LYS A 37 8.95 -15.75 16.46
CA LYS A 37 8.50 -15.69 17.86
C LYS A 37 9.57 -16.10 18.86
N ALA A 38 10.67 -16.71 18.40
CA ALA A 38 11.78 -17.14 19.23
C ALA A 38 12.58 -15.93 19.75
N GLY A 39 12.13 -15.35 20.87
CA GLY A 39 12.74 -14.17 21.49
C GLY A 39 11.73 -13.15 22.00
N PHE A 40 10.47 -13.25 21.57
CA PHE A 40 9.39 -12.33 22.00
C PHE A 40 9.21 -12.30 23.52
N ILE A 41 9.21 -13.48 24.16
CA ILE A 41 9.01 -13.60 25.62
C ILE A 41 10.15 -12.92 26.40
N ARG A 42 11.37 -12.88 25.86
CA ARG A 42 12.51 -12.26 26.54
C ARG A 42 12.35 -10.75 26.71
N TYR A 43 11.72 -10.08 25.74
CA TYR A 43 11.51 -8.63 25.76
C TYR A 43 10.12 -8.23 26.30
N LEU A 44 9.25 -9.20 26.58
CA LEU A 44 7.90 -8.96 27.05
C LEU A 44 7.82 -8.10 28.33
N PRO A 45 8.68 -8.29 29.36
CA PRO A 45 8.64 -7.43 30.55
C PRO A 45 8.98 -5.97 30.25
N VAL A 46 9.96 -5.72 29.38
CA VAL A 46 10.36 -4.37 28.96
C VAL A 46 9.27 -3.74 28.12
N GLY A 47 8.73 -4.49 27.15
CA GLY A 47 7.62 -4.04 26.32
C GLY A 47 6.39 -3.67 27.16
N LEU A 48 6.05 -4.49 28.15
CA LEU A 48 4.93 -4.23 29.05
C LEU A 48 5.15 -2.99 29.92
N LEU A 49 6.37 -2.77 30.42
CA LEU A 49 6.72 -1.55 31.15
C LEU A 49 6.54 -0.32 30.25
N VAL A 50 7.06 -0.35 29.02
CA VAL A 50 6.92 0.77 28.08
C VAL A 50 5.46 1.02 27.70
N THR A 51 4.68 -0.03 27.42
CA THR A 51 3.26 0.11 27.11
C THR A 51 2.49 0.70 28.28
N LEU A 52 2.74 0.26 29.52
CA LEU A 52 2.13 0.84 30.71
C LEU A 52 2.53 2.30 30.89
N ALA A 53 3.81 2.63 30.72
CA ALA A 53 4.27 4.01 30.79
C ALA A 53 3.56 4.89 29.76
N MET A 54 3.45 4.45 28.50
CA MET A 54 2.72 5.16 27.45
C MET A 54 1.22 5.31 27.78
N LEU A 55 0.58 4.27 28.31
CA LEU A 55 -0.83 4.36 28.72
C LEU A 55 -1.02 5.35 29.87
N ILE A 56 -0.10 5.38 30.84
CA ILE A 56 -0.12 6.35 31.94
C ILE A 56 0.10 7.77 31.39
N GLU A 57 1.06 7.97 30.48
CA GLU A 57 1.29 9.28 29.85
C GLU A 57 0.05 9.77 29.09
N ILE A 58 -0.56 8.90 28.27
CA ILE A 58 -1.80 9.24 27.56
C ILE A 58 -2.91 9.57 28.57
N PHE A 59 -3.06 8.80 29.64
CA PHE A 59 -4.07 9.06 30.65
C PHE A 59 -3.83 10.36 31.41
N LEU A 60 -2.58 10.72 31.72
CA LEU A 60 -2.26 11.98 32.38
C LEU A 60 -2.50 13.18 31.46
N VAL A 61 -2.17 13.06 30.17
CA VAL A 61 -2.34 14.14 29.18
C VAL A 61 -3.80 14.31 28.76
N VAL A 62 -4.49 13.20 28.47
CA VAL A 62 -5.86 13.17 27.93
C VAL A 62 -6.91 12.93 29.02
N GLY A 63 -6.48 12.80 30.28
CA GLY A 63 -7.36 12.54 31.42
C GLY A 63 -8.39 13.63 31.66
N ALA A 64 -9.36 13.31 32.50
CA ALA A 64 -10.50 14.19 32.81
C ALA A 64 -10.07 15.59 33.31
N ASP A 65 -8.90 15.71 33.96
CA ASP A 65 -8.37 16.99 34.42
C ASP A 65 -8.03 17.94 33.26
N ASN A 66 -7.63 17.41 32.10
CA ASN A 66 -7.25 18.18 30.91
C ASN A 66 -8.36 18.24 29.85
N PHE A 67 -9.05 17.12 29.63
CA PHE A 67 -10.07 16.95 28.58
C PHE A 67 -11.45 16.55 29.11
N GLY A 68 -11.74 16.83 30.38
CA GLY A 68 -13.05 16.59 30.97
C GLY A 68 -14.16 17.33 30.25
N LEU A 69 -15.37 16.78 30.36
CA LEU A 69 -16.59 17.35 29.75
C LEU A 69 -16.92 18.76 30.26
N ASP A 70 -16.36 19.15 31.40
CA ASP A 70 -16.48 20.50 31.95
C ASP A 70 -15.72 21.54 31.09
N LYS A 71 -14.62 21.13 30.43
CA LYS A 71 -13.79 21.98 29.56
C LYS A 71 -14.15 21.81 28.08
N PHE A 72 -14.51 20.60 27.69
CA PHE A 72 -14.92 20.27 26.32
C PHE A 72 -16.30 19.61 26.36
N PRO A 73 -17.38 20.40 26.40
CA PRO A 73 -18.72 19.85 26.42
C PRO A 73 -18.98 19.05 25.14
N SER A 74 -19.85 18.05 25.25
CA SER A 74 -20.29 17.29 24.08
C SER A 74 -20.84 18.25 23.02
N PRO A 75 -20.47 18.07 21.73
CA PRO A 75 -21.08 18.82 20.65
C PRO A 75 -22.60 18.73 20.70
N ALA A 76 -23.28 19.81 20.36
CA ALA A 76 -24.73 19.80 20.18
C ALA A 76 -25.08 18.77 19.09
N PRO A 77 -26.12 17.94 19.29
CA PRO A 77 -26.54 16.99 18.27
C PRO A 77 -26.83 17.70 16.95
N ALA A 78 -26.31 17.18 15.84
CA ALA A 78 -26.64 17.69 14.53
C ALA A 78 -28.16 17.64 14.26
N ALA A 79 -28.63 18.53 13.39
CA ALA A 79 -30.04 18.58 12.99
C ALA A 79 -30.46 17.26 12.31
N ALA A 80 -31.75 16.94 12.37
CA ALA A 80 -32.28 15.67 11.86
C ALA A 80 -32.06 15.48 10.34
N ASP A 81 -31.88 16.57 9.61
CA ASP A 81 -31.59 16.65 8.17
C ASP A 81 -30.09 16.80 7.87
N TYR A 82 -29.22 16.69 8.87
CA TYR A 82 -27.78 16.82 8.67
C TYR A 82 -27.22 15.68 7.82
N ASN A 83 -26.61 16.04 6.70
CA ASN A 83 -25.91 15.11 5.82
C ASN A 83 -24.40 15.23 6.02
N ASN A 84 -23.82 14.26 6.72
CA ASN A 84 -22.37 14.23 6.97
C ASN A 84 -21.56 14.11 5.67
N THR A 85 -22.07 13.40 4.66
CA THR A 85 -21.35 13.22 3.38
C THR A 85 -21.21 14.54 2.63
N GLU A 86 -22.29 15.32 2.57
CA GLU A 86 -22.28 16.64 1.94
C GLU A 86 -21.42 17.62 2.73
N SER A 87 -21.55 17.66 4.06
CA SER A 87 -20.76 18.52 4.92
C SER A 87 -19.24 18.26 4.77
N LEU A 88 -18.85 16.98 4.76
CA LEU A 88 -17.46 16.59 4.54
C LEU A 88 -16.97 16.97 3.13
N GLY A 89 -17.79 16.72 2.10
CA GLY A 89 -17.48 17.10 0.72
C GLY A 89 -17.23 18.61 0.59
N ASN A 90 -18.10 19.43 1.18
CA ASN A 90 -17.95 20.88 1.17
C ASN A 90 -16.61 21.31 1.77
N VAL A 91 -16.23 20.76 2.92
CA VAL A 91 -14.95 21.10 3.59
C VAL A 91 -13.74 20.59 2.80
N LEU A 92 -13.81 19.37 2.24
CA LEU A 92 -12.73 18.80 1.43
C LEU A 92 -12.44 19.61 0.17
N TYR A 93 -13.48 20.04 -0.55
CA TYR A 93 -13.33 20.76 -1.82
C TYR A 93 -13.17 22.28 -1.68
N THR A 94 -13.40 22.85 -0.49
CA THR A 94 -13.22 24.30 -0.27
C THR A 94 -11.99 24.61 0.58
N ALA A 95 -11.88 24.01 1.77
CA ALA A 95 -10.82 24.32 2.73
C ALA A 95 -9.59 23.42 2.55
N TYR A 96 -9.79 22.14 2.19
CA TYR A 96 -8.71 21.15 2.09
C TYR A 96 -8.39 20.72 0.65
N MET A 97 -8.68 21.59 -0.34
CA MET A 97 -8.52 21.28 -1.75
C MET A 97 -7.09 20.84 -2.07
N TYR A 98 -6.07 21.53 -1.53
CA TYR A 98 -4.67 21.19 -1.77
C TYR A 98 -4.28 19.83 -1.21
N GLN A 99 -4.76 19.47 -0.02
CA GLN A 99 -4.52 18.18 0.61
C GLN A 99 -5.21 17.06 -0.18
N PHE A 100 -6.40 17.33 -0.71
CA PHE A 100 -7.13 16.41 -1.57
C PHE A 100 -6.38 16.15 -2.90
N GLU A 101 -5.88 17.21 -3.56
CA GLU A 101 -5.07 17.07 -4.77
C GLU A 101 -3.77 16.32 -4.50
N LEU A 102 -3.09 16.61 -3.39
CA LEU A 102 -1.88 15.90 -3.01
C LEU A 102 -2.15 14.41 -2.79
N ALA A 103 -3.26 14.04 -2.15
CA ALA A 103 -3.66 12.66 -1.99
C ALA A 103 -3.90 11.96 -3.34
N ALA A 104 -4.51 12.64 -4.32
CA ALA A 104 -4.70 12.11 -5.67
C ALA A 104 -3.35 11.85 -6.37
N VAL A 105 -2.38 12.75 -6.24
CA VAL A 105 -1.02 12.56 -6.76
C VAL A 105 -0.31 11.40 -6.06
N ILE A 106 -0.45 11.27 -4.73
CA ILE A 106 0.11 10.14 -3.98
C ILE A 106 -0.46 8.81 -4.48
N LEU A 107 -1.77 8.72 -4.73
CA LEU A 107 -2.41 7.52 -5.28
C LEU A 107 -1.89 7.19 -6.68
N LEU A 108 -1.72 8.20 -7.54
CA LEU A 108 -1.15 8.04 -8.87
C LEU A 108 0.29 7.48 -8.78
N VAL A 109 1.13 8.08 -7.94
CA VAL A 109 2.51 7.62 -7.72
C VAL A 109 2.53 6.20 -7.17
N ALA A 110 1.62 5.86 -6.24
CA ALA A 110 1.50 4.52 -5.69
C ALA A 110 1.20 3.46 -6.77
N ILE A 111 0.29 3.75 -7.71
CA ILE A 111 -0.01 2.85 -8.84
C ILE A 111 1.22 2.70 -9.75
N ILE A 112 1.88 3.80 -10.11
CA ILE A 112 3.09 3.77 -10.94
C ILE A 112 4.19 2.94 -10.27
N ALA A 113 4.41 3.14 -8.97
CA ALA A 113 5.40 2.39 -8.19
C ALA A 113 5.03 0.91 -8.09
N ALA A 114 3.78 0.58 -7.79
CA ALA A 114 3.32 -0.80 -7.69
C ALA A 114 3.49 -1.55 -9.03
N ILE A 115 3.11 -0.95 -10.15
CA ILE A 115 3.33 -1.54 -11.48
C ILE A 115 4.82 -1.64 -11.77
N GLY A 116 5.60 -0.58 -11.53
CA GLY A 116 7.04 -0.57 -11.78
C GLY A 116 7.80 -1.66 -11.00
N LEU A 117 7.39 -1.94 -9.76
CA LEU A 117 8.00 -2.97 -8.91
C LEU A 117 7.55 -4.40 -9.29
N THR A 118 6.29 -4.58 -9.69
CA THR A 118 5.73 -5.90 -10.00
C THR A 118 5.94 -6.32 -11.46
N LEU A 119 6.23 -5.38 -12.36
CA LEU A 119 6.47 -5.65 -13.77
C LEU A 119 7.80 -6.39 -13.98
N ARG A 120 7.74 -7.72 -13.91
CA ARG A 120 8.87 -8.59 -14.18
C ARG A 120 9.21 -8.55 -15.68
N LYS A 121 10.27 -7.83 -16.04
CA LYS A 121 10.88 -7.98 -17.37
C LYS A 121 11.41 -9.41 -17.51
N ARG A 122 10.84 -10.19 -18.42
CA ARG A 122 11.38 -11.51 -18.81
C ARG A 122 12.64 -11.28 -19.64
N SER A 123 13.76 -10.99 -18.98
CA SER A 123 15.07 -10.91 -19.60
C SER A 123 15.78 -12.26 -19.42
N GLY A 124 15.76 -13.07 -20.46
CA GLY A 124 16.43 -14.36 -20.53
C GLY A 124 16.23 -14.96 -21.92
N THR A 125 17.06 -15.97 -22.25
CA THR A 125 17.14 -16.68 -23.55
C THR A 125 15.79 -17.17 -24.12
N GLU A 126 14.74 -17.20 -23.30
CA GLU A 126 13.38 -17.59 -23.66
C GLU A 126 12.59 -16.53 -24.45
N VAL A 127 12.88 -15.23 -24.27
CA VAL A 127 12.18 -14.16 -25.01
C VAL A 127 13.09 -13.65 -26.11
N ARG A 128 12.99 -14.26 -27.30
CA ARG A 128 13.65 -13.78 -28.51
C ARG A 128 12.99 -12.48 -28.97
N GLN A 129 13.50 -11.35 -28.52
CA GLN A 129 13.09 -10.05 -29.05
C GLN A 129 13.84 -9.78 -30.35
N GLN A 130 13.12 -9.33 -31.37
CA GLN A 130 13.74 -8.83 -32.58
C GLN A 130 14.29 -7.43 -32.30
N ASP A 131 15.56 -7.21 -32.62
CA ASP A 131 16.18 -5.89 -32.65
C ASP A 131 16.30 -5.44 -34.12
N PRO A 132 15.42 -4.55 -34.61
CA PRO A 132 15.45 -4.07 -36.00
C PRO A 132 16.77 -3.39 -36.36
N SER A 133 17.40 -2.70 -35.40
CA SER A 133 18.69 -2.03 -35.61
C SER A 133 19.80 -3.04 -35.87
N ARG A 134 19.76 -4.20 -35.20
CA ARG A 134 20.68 -5.32 -35.49
C ARG A 134 20.35 -5.98 -36.82
N GLN A 135 19.08 -6.17 -37.16
CA GLN A 135 18.67 -6.83 -38.41
C GLN A 135 19.06 -6.04 -39.67
N VAL A 136 18.95 -4.71 -39.64
CA VAL A 136 19.31 -3.85 -40.78
C VAL A 136 20.82 -3.79 -41.02
N LYS A 137 21.64 -3.96 -39.96
CA LYS A 137 23.11 -3.96 -40.05
C LYS A 137 23.70 -5.24 -40.62
N VAL A 138 22.89 -6.28 -40.81
CA VAL A 138 23.33 -7.59 -41.32
C VAL A 138 23.77 -7.46 -42.78
N LYS A 139 25.02 -7.83 -43.08
CA LYS A 139 25.56 -7.83 -44.44
C LYS A 139 25.29 -9.17 -45.14
N LYS A 140 25.30 -9.17 -46.48
CA LYS A 140 25.21 -10.42 -47.27
C LYS A 140 26.50 -11.23 -47.05
N GLY A 141 26.37 -12.51 -46.72
CA GLY A 141 27.50 -13.41 -46.48
C GLY A 141 27.36 -14.17 -45.14
N PRO A 142 28.43 -14.28 -44.34
CA PRO A 142 28.48 -15.15 -43.15
C PRO A 142 27.44 -14.76 -42.07
N ASP A 143 27.00 -13.50 -42.05
CA ASP A 143 26.01 -13.00 -41.09
C ASP A 143 24.57 -13.48 -41.38
N ARG A 144 24.28 -13.91 -42.62
CA ARG A 144 22.96 -14.44 -43.03
C ARG A 144 22.94 -15.95 -43.24
N VAL A 145 24.08 -16.52 -43.64
CA VAL A 145 24.14 -17.89 -44.12
C VAL A 145 25.43 -18.53 -43.64
N ARG A 146 25.31 -19.68 -42.97
CA ARG A 146 26.44 -20.51 -42.58
C ARG A 146 26.54 -21.70 -43.54
N LEU A 147 27.58 -21.73 -44.36
CA LEU A 147 27.89 -22.88 -45.20
C LEU A 147 28.49 -23.97 -44.31
N VAL A 148 27.77 -25.07 -44.13
CA VAL A 148 28.25 -26.24 -43.40
C VAL A 148 28.61 -27.30 -44.43
N LYS A 149 29.90 -27.67 -44.50
CA LYS A 149 30.32 -28.84 -45.28
C LYS A 149 29.87 -30.09 -44.54
N MET A 150 29.16 -30.96 -45.24
CA MET A 150 28.80 -32.30 -44.77
C MET A 150 29.50 -33.33 -45.65
N GLU A 151 29.91 -34.45 -45.07
CA GLU A 151 30.43 -35.57 -45.85
C GLU A 151 29.30 -36.15 -46.71
N ALA A 152 29.63 -36.52 -47.94
CA ALA A 152 28.71 -37.22 -48.81
C ALA A 152 28.45 -38.59 -48.17
N GLN A 153 27.18 -38.88 -47.91
CA GLN A 153 26.79 -40.17 -47.39
C GLN A 153 26.72 -41.14 -48.57
N ASP A 154 27.67 -42.07 -48.62
CA ASP A 154 27.74 -43.17 -49.61
C ASP A 154 26.52 -44.11 -49.50
#